data_AF-A0A7W1A3V5-F1
#
_entry.id   AF-A0A7W1A3V5-F1
#
_cell.length_a   1.000
_cell.length_b   1.000
_cell.length_c   1.000
_cell.angle_alpha   90.00
_cell.angle_beta   90.00
_cell.angle_gamma   90.00
#
_symmetry.space_group_name_H-M   'P 1'
#
loop_
_entity.id
_entity.type
_entity.pdbx_description
1 polymer ?
#
loop_
_entity_poly.entity_id
_entity_poly.type
_entity_poly.pdbx_seq_one_letter_code
_entity_poly.pdbx_strand_id
1 'polypeptide(L)'
;MSKPDDYLWDRSGPADPDVQRLEELMSPLAHDRPLDELRMKRPKRRAPWIAGIAVAVAAAAVLVLWLRTRSSAPCSGDDGFAFTAKGGTVGCNDGTVASGRLPVGGTLDTGTASAQIVIAAIGTAELAPGTRIRLDVSVENKRQQLHLEHGRMHARVTAPPRIFAITTPSTGVTDLGCEYTVEIDAKGKGWIEVQSGRVELETSAPAVIVAPACTTARMREGKQPSVPTYTGATPALRAAVIDFEDGKAGALARVLELATKDDAITLATLAVLGADRELVLSRLAVLSPPPGGITIRDAVANAAVLEKWREDIILGMVVASLEYDGKCPQN
;
A
#
# COMPACT_ATOMS: atom_id res chain seq x y z
N MET A 1 -6.78 -52.14 -92.39
CA MET A 1 -6.61 -50.98 -91.49
C MET A 1 -5.77 -51.46 -90.33
N SER A 2 -4.47 -51.15 -90.32
CA SER A 2 -3.55 -51.54 -89.26
C SER A 2 -3.89 -50.77 -87.98
N LYS A 3 -4.13 -51.48 -86.88
CA LYS A 3 -4.16 -50.86 -85.56
C LYS A 3 -2.70 -50.46 -85.24
N PRO A 4 -2.44 -49.25 -84.71
CA PRO A 4 -1.09 -48.92 -84.27
C PRO A 4 -0.76 -49.84 -83.08
N ASP A 5 0.35 -50.57 -83.17
CA ASP A 5 0.98 -51.23 -82.02
C ASP A 5 1.38 -50.11 -81.07
N ASP A 6 0.66 -49.99 -79.95
CA ASP A 6 0.84 -48.90 -79.00
C ASP A 6 1.76 -49.37 -77.88
N TYR A 7 3.07 -49.36 -78.19
CA TYR A 7 4.16 -49.76 -77.30
C TYR A 7 4.01 -49.18 -75.87
N LEU A 8 3.40 -48.01 -75.73
CA LEU A 8 3.14 -47.35 -74.44
C LEU A 8 2.22 -48.14 -73.49
N TRP A 9 1.30 -48.97 -74.00
CA TRP A 9 0.31 -49.65 -73.15
C TRP A 9 0.59 -51.13 -72.95
N ASP A 10 1.15 -51.81 -73.95
CA ASP A 10 1.35 -53.26 -73.90
C ASP A 10 2.78 -53.70 -74.24
N ARG A 11 3.68 -52.74 -74.52
CA ARG A 11 5.08 -52.99 -74.92
C ARG A 11 5.22 -53.89 -76.15
N SER A 12 4.18 -53.99 -76.98
CA SER A 12 4.24 -54.69 -78.26
C SER A 12 4.65 -53.74 -79.38
N GLY A 13 5.46 -54.22 -80.32
CA GLY A 13 5.99 -53.42 -81.42
C GLY A 13 7.35 -52.73 -81.15
N PRO A 14 7.93 -52.05 -82.15
CA PRO A 14 9.21 -51.36 -82.01
C PRO A 14 9.09 -50.13 -81.10
N ALA A 15 9.96 -50.05 -80.09
CA ALA A 15 10.05 -48.91 -79.19
C ALA A 15 10.55 -47.66 -79.92
N ASP A 16 9.95 -46.50 -79.62
CA ASP A 16 10.52 -45.21 -80.00
C ASP A 16 11.85 -44.99 -79.26
N PRO A 17 12.94 -44.55 -79.95
CA PRO A 17 14.25 -44.34 -79.32
C PRO A 17 14.22 -43.43 -78.09
N ASP A 18 13.35 -42.41 -78.08
CA ASP A 18 13.24 -41.48 -76.95
C ASP A 18 12.52 -42.12 -75.75
N VAL A 19 11.53 -42.98 -76.02
CA VAL A 19 10.85 -43.77 -74.98
C VAL A 19 11.81 -44.79 -74.37
N GLN A 20 12.61 -45.47 -75.19
CA GLN A 20 13.60 -46.45 -74.73
C GLN A 20 14.67 -45.80 -73.84
N ARG A 21 15.13 -44.60 -74.21
CA ARG A 21 16.08 -43.82 -73.40
C ARG A 21 15.48 -43.38 -72.05
N LEU A 22 14.20 -42.99 -72.03
CA LEU A 22 13.49 -42.65 -70.80
C LEU A 22 13.29 -43.88 -69.88
N GLU A 23 12.95 -45.04 -70.46
CA GLU A 23 12.82 -46.29 -69.70
C GLU A 23 14.17 -46.71 -69.07
N GLU A 24 15.29 -46.56 -69.78
CA GLU A 24 16.62 -46.81 -69.22
C GLU A 24 16.98 -45.86 -68.07
N LEU A 25 16.70 -44.56 -68.23
CA LEU A 25 16.99 -43.57 -67.19
C LEU A 25 16.13 -43.76 -65.93
N MET A 26 14.89 -44.22 -66.10
CA MET A 26 13.93 -44.38 -65.00
C MET A 26 13.90 -45.79 -64.41
N SER A 27 14.55 -46.77 -65.05
CA SER A 27 14.61 -48.16 -64.60
C SER A 27 14.99 -48.33 -63.11
N PRO A 28 15.97 -47.58 -62.54
CA PRO A 28 16.31 -47.70 -61.12
C PRO A 28 15.22 -47.22 -60.15
N LEU A 29 14.27 -46.41 -60.64
CA LEU A 29 13.14 -45.88 -59.88
C LEU A 29 11.86 -46.68 -60.13
N ALA A 30 11.93 -47.78 -60.89
CA ALA A 30 10.79 -48.64 -61.18
C ALA A 30 10.22 -49.22 -59.88
N HIS A 31 8.91 -49.06 -59.70
CA HIS A 31 8.21 -49.52 -58.52
C HIS A 31 7.79 -50.99 -58.70
N ASP A 32 8.59 -51.92 -58.21
CA ASP A 32 8.39 -53.37 -58.38
C ASP A 32 7.50 -54.03 -57.31
N ARG A 33 6.75 -53.23 -56.53
CA ARG A 33 5.74 -53.80 -55.64
C ARG A 33 4.40 -53.86 -56.36
N PRO A 34 3.62 -54.95 -56.22
CA PRO A 34 2.23 -54.92 -56.65
C PRO A 34 1.60 -53.69 -56.00
N LEU A 35 0.86 -52.90 -56.79
CA LEU A 35 -0.04 -51.91 -56.22
C LEU A 35 -0.93 -52.70 -55.27
N ASP A 36 -0.61 -52.64 -53.98
CA ASP A 36 -1.40 -53.25 -52.93
C ASP A 36 -2.79 -52.70 -53.18
N GLU A 37 -3.69 -53.56 -53.69
CA GLU A 37 -5.09 -53.23 -53.88
C GLU A 37 -5.47 -52.43 -52.66
N LEU A 38 -5.93 -51.18 -52.84
CA LEU A 38 -6.27 -50.29 -51.75
C LEU A 38 -7.20 -51.06 -50.81
N ARG A 39 -6.59 -51.71 -49.82
CA ARG A 39 -7.28 -52.46 -48.79
C ARG A 39 -7.88 -51.35 -47.99
N MET A 40 -9.08 -50.93 -48.39
CA MET A 40 -9.95 -50.12 -47.58
C MET A 40 -10.14 -50.92 -46.31
N LYS A 41 -9.32 -50.60 -45.30
CA LYS A 41 -9.44 -51.15 -43.97
C LYS A 41 -10.86 -50.82 -43.54
N ARG A 42 -11.72 -51.85 -43.49
CA ARG A 42 -12.98 -51.80 -42.77
C ARG A 42 -12.73 -51.05 -41.46
N PRO A 43 -13.52 -50.02 -41.11
CA PRO A 43 -13.27 -49.27 -39.89
C PRO A 43 -13.31 -50.25 -38.72
N LYS A 44 -12.13 -50.53 -38.14
CA LYS A 44 -12.05 -51.27 -36.88
C LYS A 44 -12.82 -50.44 -35.87
N ARG A 45 -13.81 -51.08 -35.25
CA ARG A 45 -14.72 -50.52 -34.23
C ARG A 45 -13.98 -49.49 -33.38
N ARG A 46 -14.43 -48.23 -33.46
CA ARG A 46 -13.96 -47.15 -32.60
C ARG A 46 -14.35 -47.47 -31.15
N ALA A 47 -13.37 -47.75 -30.29
CA ALA A 47 -13.31 -47.34 -28.89
C ALA A 47 -12.00 -47.86 -28.22
N PRO A 48 -11.36 -47.12 -27.29
CA PRO A 48 -11.74 -45.85 -26.71
C PRO A 48 -10.56 -44.86 -26.60
N TRP A 49 -10.10 -44.26 -27.71
CA TRP A 49 -9.23 -43.07 -27.59
C TRP A 49 -9.99 -41.88 -26.96
N ILE A 50 -11.33 -41.92 -26.99
CA ILE A 50 -12.18 -41.02 -26.21
C ILE A 50 -11.99 -41.22 -24.69
N ALA A 51 -11.69 -42.45 -24.21
CA ALA A 51 -11.41 -42.65 -22.78
C ALA A 51 -10.04 -42.05 -22.39
N GLY A 52 -9.04 -42.09 -23.26
CA GLY A 52 -7.74 -41.45 -22.99
C GLY A 52 -7.84 -39.91 -22.91
N ILE A 53 -8.59 -39.30 -23.83
CA ILE A 53 -8.85 -37.85 -23.81
C ILE A 53 -9.73 -37.48 -22.62
N ALA A 54 -10.77 -38.26 -22.30
CA ALA A 54 -11.63 -38.01 -21.15
C ALA A 54 -10.86 -38.11 -19.83
N VAL A 55 -9.92 -39.06 -19.69
CA VAL A 55 -9.06 -39.19 -18.51
C VAL A 55 -8.07 -38.03 -18.41
N ALA A 56 -7.48 -37.57 -19.52
CA ALA A 56 -6.59 -36.41 -19.52
C ALA A 56 -7.33 -35.10 -19.17
N VAL A 57 -8.53 -34.90 -19.71
CA VAL A 57 -9.39 -33.75 -19.38
C VAL A 57 -9.88 -33.82 -17.95
N ALA A 58 -10.26 -35.00 -17.45
CA ALA A 58 -10.64 -35.20 -16.05
C ALA A 58 -9.44 -34.97 -15.12
N ALA A 59 -8.25 -35.44 -15.46
CA ALA A 59 -7.03 -35.21 -14.69
C ALA A 59 -6.62 -33.73 -14.69
N ALA A 60 -6.73 -33.04 -15.83
CA ALA A 60 -6.51 -31.60 -15.92
C ALA A 60 -7.57 -30.81 -15.13
N ALA A 61 -8.84 -31.21 -15.20
CA ALA A 61 -9.92 -30.61 -14.41
C ALA A 61 -9.71 -30.84 -12.91
N VAL A 62 -9.32 -32.05 -12.49
CA VAL A 62 -8.97 -32.36 -11.09
C VAL A 62 -7.72 -31.61 -10.68
N LEU A 63 -6.70 -31.47 -11.52
CA LEU A 63 -5.50 -30.69 -11.23
C LEU A 63 -5.82 -29.20 -11.11
N VAL A 64 -6.65 -28.63 -12.00
CA VAL A 64 -7.11 -27.24 -11.92
C VAL A 64 -8.00 -27.03 -10.70
N LEU A 65 -8.88 -27.99 -10.39
CA LEU A 65 -9.72 -27.95 -9.20
C LEU A 65 -8.87 -28.09 -7.93
N TRP A 66 -7.83 -28.92 -7.95
CA TRP A 66 -6.88 -29.11 -6.85
C TRP A 66 -5.91 -27.95 -6.68
N LEU A 67 -5.51 -27.28 -7.76
CA LEU A 67 -4.77 -26.02 -7.72
C LEU A 67 -5.67 -24.88 -7.23
N ARG A 68 -6.98 -24.91 -7.54
CA ARG A 68 -7.99 -23.98 -6.99
C ARG A 68 -8.35 -24.26 -5.54
N THR A 69 -8.36 -25.52 -5.11
CA THR A 69 -8.69 -25.94 -3.73
C THR A 69 -7.46 -26.05 -2.84
N ARG A 70 -6.24 -26.04 -3.42
CA ARG A 70 -5.05 -25.47 -2.80
C ARG A 70 -5.22 -23.95 -2.70
N SER A 71 -6.30 -23.53 -2.05
CA SER A 71 -6.40 -22.23 -1.42
C SER A 71 -5.22 -22.21 -0.45
N SER A 72 -4.11 -21.58 -0.86
CA SER A 72 -3.10 -21.12 0.08
C SER A 72 -3.87 -20.44 1.19
N ALA A 73 -3.71 -20.93 2.43
CA ALA A 73 -4.47 -20.42 3.56
C ALA A 73 -4.43 -18.88 3.51
N PRO A 74 -5.55 -18.18 3.74
CA PRO A 74 -5.57 -16.73 3.64
C PRO A 74 -4.42 -16.16 4.47
N CYS A 75 -3.57 -15.36 3.84
CA CYS A 75 -2.42 -14.75 4.50
C CYS A 75 -1.40 -15.77 5.07
N SER A 76 -1.05 -16.77 4.25
CA SER A 76 0.00 -17.77 4.51
C SER A 76 1.30 -17.55 3.72
N GLY A 77 1.50 -16.36 3.15
CA GLY A 77 2.71 -16.05 2.40
C GLY A 77 3.94 -15.92 3.30
N ASP A 78 5.13 -16.17 2.73
CA ASP A 78 6.41 -15.99 3.45
C ASP A 78 6.76 -14.49 3.60
N ASP A 79 6.32 -13.66 2.65
CA ASP A 79 6.58 -12.22 2.61
C ASP A 79 5.41 -11.39 3.15
N GLY A 80 5.72 -10.24 3.76
CA GLY A 80 4.74 -9.31 4.32
C GLY A 80 4.82 -9.19 5.84
N PHE A 81 3.74 -8.72 6.47
CA PHE A 81 3.69 -8.46 7.91
C PHE A 81 3.04 -9.58 8.68
N ALA A 82 3.77 -10.16 9.62
CA ALA A 82 3.20 -11.13 10.55
C ALA A 82 2.14 -10.45 11.42
N PHE A 83 1.04 -11.15 11.70
CA PHE A 83 0.01 -10.68 12.59
C PHE A 83 -0.53 -11.79 13.48
N THR A 84 -1.10 -11.40 14.61
CA THR A 84 -1.76 -12.30 15.57
C THR A 84 -3.02 -11.62 16.07
N ALA A 85 -4.15 -12.32 15.94
CA ALA A 85 -5.44 -11.90 16.49
C ALA A 85 -5.40 -12.00 18.02
N LYS A 86 -6.04 -11.04 18.68
CA LYS A 86 -6.25 -11.00 20.13
C LYS A 86 -7.75 -11.11 20.39
N GLY A 87 -8.17 -12.16 21.11
CA GLY A 87 -9.58 -12.36 21.48
C GLY A 87 -10.44 -13.07 20.42
N GLY A 88 -9.84 -13.80 19.48
CA GLY A 88 -10.58 -14.60 18.50
C GLY A 88 -9.82 -14.77 17.19
N THR A 89 -10.54 -14.60 16.07
CA THR A 89 -10.01 -14.65 14.72
C THR A 89 -10.31 -13.34 14.00
N VAL A 90 -9.48 -12.99 13.03
CA VAL A 90 -9.66 -11.81 12.18
C VAL A 90 -9.86 -12.24 10.73
N GLY A 91 -10.55 -11.41 9.95
CA GLY A 91 -10.64 -11.58 8.51
C GLY A 91 -9.30 -11.22 7.86
N CYS A 92 -8.80 -12.07 6.97
CA CYS A 92 -7.64 -11.79 6.15
C CYS A 92 -7.94 -12.22 4.72
N ASN A 93 -8.01 -11.25 3.80
CA ASN A 93 -8.61 -11.43 2.48
C ASN A 93 -9.99 -12.11 2.58
N ASP A 94 -10.20 -13.24 1.90
CA ASP A 94 -11.48 -13.95 1.83
C ASP A 94 -11.66 -15.02 2.92
N GLY A 95 -10.81 -15.07 3.95
CA GLY A 95 -10.94 -16.06 5.01
C GLY A 95 -10.64 -15.53 6.40
N THR A 96 -10.81 -16.41 7.39
CA THR A 96 -10.76 -16.05 8.82
C THR A 96 -9.66 -16.85 9.50
N VAL A 97 -8.72 -16.16 10.16
CA VAL A 97 -7.52 -16.77 10.75
C VAL A 97 -7.17 -16.14 12.10
N ALA A 98 -6.54 -16.91 12.98
CA ALA A 98 -6.06 -16.41 14.29
C ALA A 98 -4.68 -15.76 14.20
N SER A 99 -3.87 -16.11 13.21
CA SER A 99 -2.56 -15.53 12.93
C SER A 99 -2.16 -15.82 11.49
N GLY A 100 -1.19 -15.08 10.97
CA GLY A 100 -0.69 -15.26 9.62
C GLY A 100 0.33 -14.18 9.23
N ARG A 101 0.57 -14.07 7.93
CA ARG A 101 1.37 -13.01 7.31
C ARG A 101 0.53 -12.29 6.26
N LEU A 102 0.28 -11.00 6.48
CA LEU A 102 -0.43 -10.12 5.57
C LEU A 102 0.49 -9.81 4.37
N PRO A 103 0.20 -10.34 3.17
CA PRO A 103 1.01 -10.06 1.98
C PRO A 103 0.73 -8.65 1.45
N VAL A 104 1.62 -8.12 0.60
CA VAL A 104 1.37 -6.88 -0.13
C VAL A 104 0.10 -7.03 -0.99
N GLY A 105 -0.77 -6.02 -0.95
CA GLY A 105 -2.11 -6.03 -1.52
C GLY A 105 -3.16 -6.72 -0.66
N GLY A 106 -2.76 -7.49 0.35
CA GLY A 106 -3.67 -8.19 1.26
C GLY A 106 -4.36 -7.24 2.24
N THR A 107 -5.57 -7.62 2.63
CA THR A 107 -6.39 -6.87 3.61
C THR A 107 -6.54 -7.65 4.90
N LEU A 108 -6.55 -6.93 6.03
CA LEU A 108 -6.82 -7.46 7.36
C LEU A 108 -7.98 -6.68 7.98
N ASP A 109 -9.00 -7.39 8.44
CA ASP A 109 -10.20 -6.85 9.08
C ASP A 109 -10.37 -7.49 10.46
N THR A 110 -10.32 -6.67 11.51
CA THR A 110 -10.37 -7.18 12.88
C THR A 110 -11.78 -7.61 13.33
N GLY A 111 -12.84 -7.18 12.64
CA GLY A 111 -14.21 -7.48 13.03
C GLY A 111 -14.49 -7.09 14.49
N THR A 112 -14.80 -8.06 15.34
CA THR A 112 -14.99 -7.84 16.79
C THR A 112 -13.75 -8.14 17.64
N ALA A 113 -12.72 -8.75 17.04
CA ALA A 113 -11.46 -9.04 17.71
C ALA A 113 -10.48 -7.85 17.59
N SER A 114 -9.32 -7.95 18.21
CA SER A 114 -8.19 -7.04 17.95
C SER A 114 -7.09 -7.80 17.22
N ALA A 115 -6.07 -7.10 16.72
CA ALA A 115 -4.88 -7.75 16.19
C ALA A 115 -3.61 -6.98 16.55
N GLN A 116 -2.49 -7.68 16.63
CA GLN A 116 -1.16 -7.08 16.60
C GLN A 116 -0.46 -7.45 15.31
N ILE A 117 0.23 -6.49 14.72
CA ILE A 117 1.01 -6.61 13.49
C ILE A 117 2.46 -6.31 13.81
N VAL A 118 3.36 -7.11 13.25
CA VAL A 118 4.81 -6.88 13.24
C VAL A 118 5.17 -6.17 11.95
N ILE A 119 5.60 -4.92 12.05
CA ILE A 119 5.98 -4.08 10.92
C ILE A 119 7.45 -4.38 10.59
N ALA A 120 7.67 -5.35 9.71
CA ALA A 120 9.02 -5.82 9.35
C ALA A 120 9.93 -6.00 10.59
N ALA A 121 11.12 -5.41 10.60
CA ALA A 121 12.03 -5.41 11.75
C ALA A 121 11.99 -4.09 12.56
N ILE A 122 11.04 -3.20 12.27
CA ILE A 122 11.09 -1.79 12.73
C ILE A 122 10.07 -1.44 13.80
N GLY A 123 9.07 -2.30 14.05
CA GLY A 123 8.07 -1.97 15.07
C GLY A 123 6.85 -2.87 15.05
N THR A 124 5.82 -2.41 15.77
CA THR A 124 4.53 -3.09 15.85
C THR A 124 3.38 -2.10 15.70
N ALA A 125 2.23 -2.61 15.26
CA ALA A 125 0.96 -1.90 15.30
C ALA A 125 -0.10 -2.75 15.99
N GLU A 126 -0.86 -2.15 16.90
CA GLU A 126 -2.05 -2.75 17.49
C GLU A 126 -3.29 -2.19 16.80
N LEU A 127 -4.13 -3.08 16.29
CA LEU A 127 -5.41 -2.77 15.69
C LEU A 127 -6.54 -3.05 16.69
N ALA A 128 -7.40 -2.07 16.91
CA ALA A 128 -8.60 -2.23 17.72
C ALA A 128 -9.68 -3.04 16.98
N PRO A 129 -10.78 -3.44 17.65
CA PRO A 129 -11.96 -3.96 16.97
C PRO A 129 -12.52 -2.96 15.95
N GLY A 130 -13.13 -3.48 14.89
CA GLY A 130 -13.71 -2.69 13.80
C GLY A 130 -12.67 -1.94 12.98
N THR A 131 -11.47 -2.50 12.83
CA THR A 131 -10.36 -1.87 12.10
C THR A 131 -10.03 -2.68 10.87
N ARG A 132 -9.92 -1.98 9.74
CA ARG A 132 -9.56 -2.57 8.45
C ARG A 132 -8.36 -1.87 7.84
N ILE A 133 -7.37 -2.66 7.47
CA ILE A 133 -6.15 -2.18 6.83
C ILE A 133 -5.82 -2.99 5.57
N ARG A 134 -4.94 -2.43 4.74
CA ARG A 134 -4.27 -3.11 3.63
C ARG A 134 -2.76 -2.86 3.70
N LEU A 135 -1.95 -3.85 3.33
CA LEU A 135 -0.51 -3.64 3.16
C LEU A 135 -0.24 -3.16 1.74
N ASP A 136 0.24 -1.92 1.58
CA ASP A 136 0.42 -1.30 0.27
C ASP A 136 1.83 -1.51 -0.26
N VAL A 137 2.83 -1.38 0.61
CA VAL A 137 4.25 -1.51 0.25
C VAL A 137 4.98 -2.22 1.37
N SER A 138 5.79 -3.22 1.00
CA SER A 138 6.75 -3.83 1.91
C SER A 138 8.05 -4.11 1.17
N VAL A 139 9.06 -3.26 1.39
CA VAL A 139 10.39 -3.43 0.79
C VAL A 139 11.41 -3.43 1.90
N GLU A 140 12.13 -4.54 2.05
CA GLU A 140 13.11 -4.76 3.11
C GLU A 140 14.09 -3.58 3.25
N ASN A 141 14.28 -3.09 4.49
CA ASN A 141 15.13 -1.95 4.84
C ASN A 141 14.82 -0.64 4.07
N LYS A 142 13.65 -0.55 3.45
CA LYS A 142 13.16 0.63 2.71
C LYS A 142 11.70 0.88 3.11
N ARG A 143 10.91 1.45 2.20
CA ARG A 143 9.53 1.86 2.46
C ARG A 143 8.66 0.69 2.92
N GLN A 144 7.95 0.94 4.02
CA GLN A 144 6.91 0.11 4.61
C GLN A 144 5.64 0.96 4.67
N GLN A 145 4.55 0.53 4.06
CA GLN A 145 3.35 1.35 3.95
C GLN A 145 2.08 0.54 4.17
N LEU A 146 1.29 0.97 5.15
CA LEU A 146 -0.08 0.49 5.36
C LEU A 146 -1.08 1.49 4.79
N HIS A 147 -2.25 0.99 4.42
CA HIS A 147 -3.44 1.79 4.18
C HIS A 147 -4.46 1.47 5.28
N LEU A 148 -4.82 2.47 6.09
CA LEU A 148 -5.89 2.36 7.07
C LEU A 148 -7.19 2.80 6.38
N GLU A 149 -8.10 1.85 6.14
CA GLU A 149 -9.40 2.14 5.53
C GLU A 149 -10.35 2.78 6.54
N HIS A 150 -10.41 2.20 7.75
CA HIS A 150 -11.16 2.70 8.90
C HIS A 150 -10.75 1.99 10.19
N GLY A 151 -11.17 2.54 11.32
CA GLY A 151 -10.93 2.01 12.67
C GLY A 151 -9.76 2.69 13.36
N ARG A 152 -9.15 2.00 14.31
CA ARG A 152 -8.12 2.54 15.21
C ARG A 152 -6.87 1.68 15.18
N MET A 153 -5.73 2.33 14.97
CA MET A 153 -4.41 1.71 15.02
C MET A 153 -3.48 2.49 15.93
N HIS A 154 -2.80 1.79 16.83
CA HIS A 154 -1.71 2.31 17.64
C HIS A 154 -0.39 1.75 17.15
N ALA A 155 0.52 2.59 16.66
CA ALA A 155 1.80 2.19 16.09
C ALA A 155 2.94 2.59 17.03
N ARG A 156 3.91 1.68 17.18
CA ARG A 156 5.19 1.92 17.85
C ARG A 156 6.30 1.51 16.89
N VAL A 157 7.05 2.49 16.38
CA VAL A 157 8.06 2.31 15.34
C VAL A 157 9.39 2.90 15.78
N THR A 158 10.44 2.10 15.67
CA THR A 158 11.82 2.51 15.88
C THR A 158 12.57 2.27 14.59
N ALA A 159 12.63 3.30 13.75
CA ALA A 159 13.21 3.25 12.41
C ALA A 159 13.93 4.56 12.07
N PRO A 160 14.83 4.55 11.08
CA PRO A 160 15.20 5.77 10.39
C PRO A 160 13.95 6.51 9.88
N PRO A 161 13.95 7.86 9.88
CA PRO A 161 12.80 8.63 9.46
C PRO A 161 12.29 8.26 8.06
N ARG A 162 10.97 8.32 7.85
CA ARG A 162 10.27 8.12 6.57
C ARG A 162 10.25 6.70 6.02
N ILE A 163 10.77 5.72 6.76
CA ILE A 163 10.71 4.30 6.40
C ILE A 163 9.28 3.77 6.49
N PHE A 164 8.55 4.10 7.57
CA PHE A 164 7.16 3.70 7.75
C PHE A 164 6.20 4.83 7.37
N ALA A 165 5.07 4.48 6.78
CA ALA A 165 3.98 5.40 6.53
C ALA A 165 2.62 4.70 6.53
N ILE A 166 1.61 5.52 6.73
CA ILE A 166 0.22 5.11 6.65
C ILE A 166 -0.46 6.03 5.66
N THR A 167 -1.30 5.48 4.80
CA THR A 167 -2.26 6.28 4.03
C THR A 167 -3.64 6.07 4.59
N THR A 168 -4.44 7.12 4.59
CA THR A 168 -5.87 7.08 4.90
C THR A 168 -6.64 7.65 3.70
N PRO A 169 -7.98 7.56 3.66
CA PRO A 169 -8.78 8.25 2.67
C PRO A 169 -8.59 9.78 2.68
N SER A 170 -8.15 10.35 3.81
CA SER A 170 -8.06 11.79 4.04
C SER A 170 -6.65 12.37 3.92
N THR A 171 -5.60 11.66 4.34
CA THR A 171 -4.21 12.14 4.32
C THR A 171 -3.18 11.00 4.43
N GLY A 172 -1.95 11.27 4.00
CA GLY A 172 -0.79 10.44 4.30
C GLY A 172 -0.15 10.84 5.62
N VAL A 173 0.23 9.84 6.42
CA VAL A 173 1.00 10.00 7.66
C VAL A 173 2.37 9.37 7.44
N THR A 174 3.44 10.16 7.47
CA THR A 174 4.81 9.64 7.40
C THR A 174 5.42 9.63 8.80
N ASP A 175 5.84 8.44 9.23
CA ASP A 175 6.48 8.22 10.52
C ASP A 175 7.95 8.66 10.47
N LEU A 176 8.40 9.37 11.50
CA LEU A 176 9.79 9.80 11.66
C LEU A 176 10.47 9.13 12.88
N GLY A 177 10.04 7.91 13.23
CA GLY A 177 10.44 7.12 14.40
C GLY A 177 9.61 7.48 15.64
N CYS A 178 8.40 6.93 15.77
CA CYS A 178 7.38 7.48 16.67
C CYS A 178 6.54 6.41 17.39
N GLU A 179 5.79 6.90 18.37
CA GLU A 179 4.61 6.23 18.91
C GLU A 179 3.40 7.14 18.73
N TYR A 180 2.35 6.63 18.07
CA TYR A 180 1.12 7.39 17.83
C TYR A 180 -0.09 6.48 17.69
N THR A 181 -1.27 7.06 17.91
CA THR A 181 -2.55 6.44 17.60
C THR A 181 -3.23 7.22 16.49
N VAL A 182 -3.73 6.53 15.47
CA VAL A 182 -4.62 7.09 14.45
C VAL A 182 -5.97 6.37 14.52
N GLU A 183 -7.05 7.14 14.46
CA GLU A 183 -8.42 6.63 14.43
C GLU A 183 -9.23 7.40 13.39
N ILE A 184 -9.87 6.70 12.47
CA ILE A 184 -10.66 7.30 11.40
C ILE A 184 -11.94 6.50 11.12
N ASP A 185 -12.97 7.20 10.66
CA ASP A 185 -14.15 6.58 10.08
C ASP A 185 -13.92 6.16 8.61
N ALA A 186 -14.93 5.53 8.00
CA ALA A 186 -14.88 5.09 6.61
C ALA A 186 -14.76 6.22 5.57
N LYS A 187 -14.98 7.48 5.97
CA LYS A 187 -14.74 8.67 5.12
C LYS A 187 -13.34 9.26 5.33
N GLY A 188 -12.55 8.67 6.24
CA GLY A 188 -11.23 9.15 6.62
C GLY A 188 -11.27 10.31 7.63
N LYS A 189 -12.43 10.67 8.17
CA LYS A 189 -12.51 11.69 9.24
C LYS A 189 -12.12 11.06 10.56
N GLY A 190 -11.31 11.77 11.34
CA GLY A 190 -10.85 11.24 12.61
C GLY A 190 -9.75 12.08 13.23
N TRP A 191 -8.79 11.44 13.85
CA TRP A 191 -7.68 12.10 14.53
C TRP A 191 -6.42 11.24 14.58
N ILE A 192 -5.29 11.91 14.81
CA ILE A 192 -4.03 11.32 15.22
C ILE A 192 -3.58 11.97 16.52
N GLU A 193 -3.01 11.17 17.40
CA GLU A 193 -2.38 11.61 18.64
C GLU A 193 -0.99 11.00 18.71
N VAL A 194 0.03 11.86 18.81
CA VAL A 194 1.43 11.45 18.85
C VAL A 194 1.87 11.40 20.29
N GLN A 195 2.21 10.22 20.80
CA GLN A 195 2.71 10.04 22.16
C GLN A 195 4.21 10.38 22.24
N SER A 196 5.02 9.92 21.29
CA SER A 196 6.46 10.22 21.22
C SER A 196 6.96 10.36 19.77
N GLY A 197 8.07 11.07 19.59
CA GLY A 197 8.63 11.35 18.26
C GLY A 197 7.84 12.44 17.51
N ARG A 198 7.69 12.31 16.19
CA ARG A 198 6.93 13.26 15.36
C ARG A 198 6.48 12.66 14.04
N VAL A 199 5.27 12.98 13.59
CA VAL A 199 4.76 12.55 12.28
C VAL A 199 4.60 13.71 11.33
N GLU A 200 4.77 13.45 10.05
CA GLU A 200 4.40 14.38 8.98
C GLU A 200 3.04 14.02 8.41
N LEU A 201 2.17 15.01 8.32
CA LEU A 201 0.84 14.90 7.73
C LEU A 201 0.86 15.55 6.35
N GLU A 202 0.53 14.76 5.34
CA GLU A 202 0.46 15.22 3.96
C GLU A 202 -0.69 16.20 3.80
N THR A 203 -0.41 17.33 3.16
CA THR A 203 -1.44 18.33 2.84
C THR A 203 -1.59 18.49 1.33
N SER A 204 -2.73 19.02 0.89
CA SER A 204 -2.94 19.45 -0.49
C SER A 204 -2.15 20.72 -0.84
N ALA A 205 -1.64 21.44 0.15
CA ALA A 205 -0.80 22.62 0.00
C ALA A 205 0.69 22.23 -0.07
N PRO A 206 1.58 23.12 -0.54
CA PRO A 206 3.02 22.86 -0.53
C PRO A 206 3.63 22.74 0.88
N ALA A 207 2.91 23.12 1.93
CA ALA A 207 3.38 23.04 3.31
C ALA A 207 3.11 21.66 3.93
N VAL A 208 4.09 21.11 4.63
CA VAL A 208 3.92 19.90 5.45
C VAL A 208 3.55 20.29 6.87
N ILE A 209 2.52 19.65 7.42
CA ILE A 209 2.19 19.78 8.84
C ILE A 209 2.97 18.72 9.61
N VAL A 210 3.69 19.14 10.65
CA VAL A 210 4.44 18.25 11.53
C VAL A 210 3.74 18.21 12.89
N ALA A 211 3.28 17.04 13.31
CA ALA A 211 2.72 16.82 14.63
C ALA A 211 3.78 16.14 15.52
N PRO A 212 4.40 16.86 16.46
CA PRO A 212 5.37 16.29 17.39
C PRO A 212 4.68 15.57 18.55
N ALA A 213 5.49 14.95 19.40
CA ALA A 213 5.06 14.33 20.64
C ALA A 213 4.12 15.25 21.43
N CYS A 214 3.12 14.66 22.05
CA CYS A 214 2.12 15.33 22.86
C CYS A 214 1.24 16.33 22.10
N THR A 215 1.01 16.03 20.82
CA THR A 215 0.02 16.74 20.03
C THR A 215 -1.04 15.80 19.48
N THR A 216 -2.20 16.39 19.20
CA THR A 216 -3.27 15.76 18.42
C THR A 216 -3.66 16.65 17.25
N ALA A 217 -3.99 16.03 16.14
CA ALA A 217 -4.52 16.69 14.94
C ALA A 217 -5.71 15.91 14.40
N ARG A 218 -6.71 16.61 13.87
CA ARG A 218 -7.88 16.03 13.21
C ARG A 218 -7.52 15.66 11.77
N MET A 219 -7.98 14.49 11.34
CA MET A 219 -7.96 14.09 9.93
C MET A 219 -9.21 14.64 9.26
N ARG A 220 -9.04 15.51 8.26
CA ARG A 220 -10.13 16.09 7.47
C ARG A 220 -10.02 15.67 6.02
N GLU A 221 -11.16 15.60 5.34
CA GLU A 221 -11.25 15.31 3.92
C GLU A 221 -10.39 16.28 3.08
N GLY A 222 -9.93 15.82 1.91
CA GLY A 222 -9.20 16.67 0.96
C GLY A 222 -7.74 16.97 1.32
N LYS A 223 -7.08 16.13 2.13
CA LYS A 223 -5.70 16.33 2.60
C LYS A 223 -5.54 17.68 3.32
N GLN A 224 -6.44 17.93 4.27
CA GLN A 224 -6.42 19.15 5.10
C GLN A 224 -6.36 18.78 6.60
N PRO A 225 -5.33 18.06 7.06
CA PRO A 225 -5.19 17.78 8.48
C PRO A 225 -5.21 19.09 9.29
N SER A 226 -5.80 19.05 10.49
CA SER A 226 -5.81 20.23 11.36
C SER A 226 -4.39 20.59 11.79
N VAL A 227 -4.21 21.83 12.20
CA VAL A 227 -3.05 22.26 12.96
C VAL A 227 -2.95 21.38 14.22
N PRO A 228 -1.75 20.87 14.56
CA PRO A 228 -1.56 20.08 15.77
C PRO A 228 -1.76 20.98 17.00
N THR A 229 -2.56 20.50 17.95
CA THR A 229 -2.76 21.14 19.25
C THR A 229 -2.18 20.26 20.34
N TYR A 230 -1.73 20.86 21.44
CA TYR A 230 -1.30 20.11 22.61
C TYR A 230 -2.39 19.14 23.10
N THR A 231 -2.04 17.92 23.49
CA THR A 231 -3.04 16.93 23.97
C THR A 231 -3.78 17.41 25.21
N GLY A 232 -3.14 18.23 26.05
CA GLY A 232 -3.73 18.91 27.21
C GLY A 232 -4.36 20.28 26.91
N ALA A 233 -4.43 20.71 25.64
CA ALA A 233 -5.00 22.02 25.28
C ALA A 233 -6.43 22.18 25.81
N THR A 234 -6.77 23.37 26.30
CA THR A 234 -8.10 23.63 26.86
C THR A 234 -9.20 23.45 25.80
N PRO A 235 -10.44 23.09 26.19
CA PRO A 235 -11.55 23.02 25.24
C PRO A 235 -11.78 24.32 24.48
N ALA A 236 -11.55 25.47 25.13
CA ALA A 236 -11.67 26.79 24.52
C ALA A 236 -10.64 27.01 23.40
N LEU A 237 -9.37 26.64 23.62
CA LEU A 237 -8.34 26.76 22.59
C LEU A 237 -8.63 25.82 21.40
N ARG A 238 -9.01 24.57 21.67
CA ARG A 238 -9.38 23.62 20.59
C ARG A 238 -10.53 24.16 19.76
N ALA A 239 -11.57 24.72 20.40
CA ALA A 239 -12.68 25.34 19.69
C ALA A 239 -12.24 26.56 18.86
N ALA A 240 -11.33 27.39 19.38
CA ALA A 240 -10.78 28.52 18.64
C ALA A 240 -9.98 28.09 17.40
N VAL A 241 -9.18 27.02 17.51
CA VAL A 241 -8.45 26.44 16.37
C VAL A 241 -9.43 25.86 15.32
N ILE A 242 -10.47 25.15 15.76
CA ILE A 242 -11.52 24.65 14.86
C ILE A 242 -12.19 25.82 14.12
N ASP A 243 -12.59 26.86 14.85
CA ASP A 243 -13.22 28.05 14.28
C ASP A 243 -12.31 28.76 13.28
N PHE A 244 -10.99 28.79 13.53
CA PHE A 244 -10.01 29.37 12.61
C PHE A 244 -9.92 28.54 11.32
N GLU A 245 -9.84 27.23 11.45
CA GLU A 245 -9.76 26.30 10.33
C GLU A 245 -11.04 26.20 9.50
N ASP A 246 -12.17 26.60 10.07
CA ASP A 246 -13.46 26.76 9.39
C ASP A 246 -13.64 28.17 8.80
N GLY A 247 -12.64 29.05 8.94
CA GLY A 247 -12.63 30.39 8.36
C GLY A 247 -13.50 31.43 9.10
N LYS A 248 -13.83 31.20 10.37
CA LYS A 248 -14.66 32.14 11.15
C LYS A 248 -13.88 33.41 11.49
N ALA A 249 -14.52 34.55 11.28
CA ALA A 249 -13.96 35.86 11.62
C ALA A 249 -13.57 35.94 13.11
N GLY A 250 -12.43 36.57 13.41
CA GLY A 250 -11.92 36.75 14.77
C GLY A 250 -11.41 35.48 15.46
N ALA A 251 -11.44 34.31 14.80
CA ALA A 251 -10.95 33.07 15.41
C ALA A 251 -9.43 33.09 15.66
N LEU A 252 -8.64 33.68 14.76
CA LEU A 252 -7.19 33.83 14.98
C LEU A 252 -6.89 34.61 16.27
N ALA A 253 -7.57 35.73 16.51
CA ALA A 253 -7.39 36.52 17.72
C ALA A 253 -7.66 35.69 19.00
N ARG A 254 -8.72 34.87 18.99
CA ARG A 254 -9.03 33.95 20.10
C ARG A 254 -7.96 32.87 20.29
N VAL A 255 -7.41 32.31 19.20
CA VAL A 255 -6.30 31.36 19.30
C VAL A 255 -5.10 32.01 19.99
N LEU A 256 -4.73 33.23 19.58
CA LEU A 256 -3.58 33.94 20.14
C LEU A 256 -3.77 34.29 21.62
N GLU A 257 -4.98 34.68 22.01
CA GLU A 257 -5.34 34.99 23.40
C GLU A 257 -5.26 33.75 24.29
N LEU A 258 -5.79 32.62 23.83
CA LEU A 258 -5.90 31.38 24.61
C LEU A 258 -4.62 30.54 24.62
N ALA A 259 -3.73 30.73 23.63
CA ALA A 259 -2.50 29.94 23.51
C ALA A 259 -1.57 30.16 24.70
N THR A 260 -1.02 29.05 25.18
CA THR A 260 0.00 28.98 26.24
C THR A 260 1.35 28.54 25.69
N LYS A 261 2.38 28.42 26.54
CA LYS A 261 3.70 27.91 26.14
C LYS A 261 3.62 26.51 25.50
N ASP A 262 2.67 25.68 25.92
CA ASP A 262 2.53 24.30 25.43
C ASP A 262 1.90 24.26 24.03
N ASP A 263 1.31 25.38 23.58
CA ASP A 263 0.69 25.55 22.27
C ASP A 263 1.63 26.21 21.24
N ALA A 264 2.92 26.34 21.56
CA ALA A 264 3.91 26.96 20.69
C ALA A 264 3.93 26.32 19.28
N ILE A 265 3.79 25.00 19.19
CA ILE A 265 3.73 24.28 17.90
C ILE A 265 2.48 24.64 17.09
N THR A 266 1.34 24.88 17.76
CA THR A 266 0.10 25.35 17.12
C THR A 266 0.37 26.67 16.41
N LEU A 267 0.98 27.63 17.11
CA LEU A 267 1.28 28.96 16.57
C LEU A 267 2.35 28.90 15.46
N ALA A 268 3.43 28.14 15.66
CA ALA A 268 4.46 27.98 14.64
C ALA A 268 3.88 27.40 13.34
N THR A 269 2.99 26.42 13.45
CA THR A 269 2.31 25.82 12.29
C THR A 269 1.37 26.81 11.60
N LEU A 270 0.62 27.62 12.35
CA LEU A 270 -0.21 28.69 11.79
C LEU A 270 0.62 29.70 10.97
N ALA A 271 1.79 30.10 11.47
CA ALA A 271 2.69 30.99 10.75
C ALA A 271 3.23 30.36 9.45
N VAL A 272 3.58 29.06 9.48
CA VAL A 272 4.02 28.31 8.29
C VAL A 272 2.91 28.28 7.24
N LEU A 273 1.67 28.04 7.66
CA LEU A 273 0.48 28.06 6.80
C LEU A 273 0.07 29.45 6.32
N GLY A 274 0.73 30.51 6.79
CA GLY A 274 0.52 31.88 6.31
C GLY A 274 -0.59 32.65 7.01
N ALA A 275 -1.08 32.18 8.16
CA ALA A 275 -1.88 33.02 9.06
C ALA A 275 -1.04 34.23 9.48
N ASP A 276 -1.65 35.42 9.55
CA ASP A 276 -1.01 36.73 9.82
C ASP A 276 0.34 36.61 10.56
N ARG A 277 1.42 36.48 9.78
CA ARG A 277 2.69 35.92 10.28
C ARG A 277 3.30 36.82 11.34
N GLU A 278 3.19 38.13 11.15
CA GLU A 278 3.75 39.11 12.08
C GLU A 278 3.04 39.02 13.43
N LEU A 279 1.71 38.95 13.42
CA LEU A 279 0.91 38.83 14.64
C LEU A 279 1.14 37.49 15.35
N VAL A 280 1.12 36.38 14.61
CA VAL A 280 1.33 35.03 15.14
C VAL A 280 2.73 34.88 15.74
N LEU A 281 3.77 35.32 15.02
CA LEU A 281 5.16 35.21 15.49
C LEU A 281 5.46 36.13 16.66
N SER A 282 4.80 37.30 16.73
CA SER A 282 4.89 38.17 17.91
C SER A 282 4.33 37.49 19.17
N ARG A 283 3.19 36.80 19.06
CA ARG A 283 2.65 36.01 20.18
C ARG A 283 3.54 34.82 20.51
N LEU A 284 4.03 34.11 19.49
CA LEU A 284 4.92 32.97 19.68
C LEU A 284 6.20 33.37 20.42
N ALA A 285 6.82 34.51 20.08
CA ALA A 285 8.04 35.01 20.74
C ALA A 285 7.88 35.21 22.26
N VAL A 286 6.67 35.54 22.72
CA VAL A 286 6.36 35.69 24.15
C VAL A 286 6.27 34.33 24.85
N LEU A 287 5.78 33.30 24.15
CA LEU A 287 5.50 31.97 24.70
C LEU A 287 6.68 31.01 24.57
N SER A 288 7.43 31.12 23.47
CA SER A 288 8.60 30.31 23.12
C SER A 288 9.56 31.18 22.30
N PRO A 289 10.54 31.84 22.95
CA PRO A 289 11.44 32.77 22.28
C PRO A 289 12.20 32.14 21.10
N PRO A 290 12.52 32.90 20.05
CA PRO A 290 13.24 32.39 18.89
C PRO A 290 14.67 31.95 19.25
N PRO A 291 15.16 30.82 18.73
CA PRO A 291 16.52 30.35 18.98
C PRO A 291 17.55 31.21 18.25
N GLY A 292 18.78 31.25 18.78
CA GLY A 292 19.97 31.71 18.05
C GLY A 292 19.90 33.14 17.52
N GLY A 293 19.17 34.05 18.18
CA GLY A 293 19.07 35.46 17.78
C GLY A 293 18.21 35.73 16.54
N ILE A 294 17.42 34.75 16.10
CA ILE A 294 16.42 34.94 15.04
C ILE A 294 15.47 36.09 15.42
N THR A 295 15.26 37.03 14.51
CA THR A 295 14.28 38.10 14.70
C THR A 295 12.93 37.74 14.08
N ILE A 296 11.84 38.32 14.60
CA ILE A 296 10.50 38.16 14.02
C ILE A 296 10.50 38.60 12.55
N ARG A 297 11.18 39.72 12.23
CA ARG A 297 11.28 40.23 10.86
C ARG A 297 11.89 39.20 9.91
N ASP A 298 12.96 38.53 10.34
CA ASP A 298 13.63 37.52 9.51
C ASP A 298 12.74 36.28 9.31
N ALA A 299 12.05 35.85 10.37
CA ALA A 299 11.12 34.71 10.31
C ALA A 299 9.88 35.01 9.44
N VAL A 300 9.39 36.25 9.41
CA VAL A 300 8.31 36.67 8.50
C VAL A 300 8.78 36.62 7.04
N ALA A 301 9.98 37.11 6.77
CA ALA A 301 10.51 37.26 5.42
C ALA A 301 11.08 35.96 4.83
N ASN A 302 11.52 35.02 5.66
CA ASN A 302 12.23 33.82 5.22
C ASN A 302 11.66 32.54 5.85
N ALA A 303 11.02 31.72 5.03
CA ALA A 303 10.43 30.45 5.45
C ALA A 303 11.45 29.49 6.08
N ALA A 304 12.71 29.49 5.63
CA ALA A 304 13.75 28.64 6.21
C ALA A 304 14.19 29.13 7.61
N VAL A 305 14.04 30.42 7.91
CA VAL A 305 14.28 30.97 9.25
C VAL A 305 13.14 30.59 10.18
N LEU A 306 11.89 30.71 9.73
CA LEU A 306 10.72 30.23 10.46
C LEU A 306 10.81 28.72 10.74
N GLU A 307 11.28 27.94 9.77
CA GLU A 307 11.45 26.50 9.92
C GLU A 307 12.43 26.15 11.04
N LYS A 308 13.55 26.87 11.17
CA LYS A 308 14.50 26.65 12.28
C LYS A 308 13.87 26.87 13.65
N TRP A 309 13.01 27.89 13.78
CA TRP A 309 12.30 28.14 15.03
C TRP A 309 11.27 27.05 15.31
N ARG A 310 10.53 26.60 14.29
CA ARG A 310 9.59 25.47 14.42
C ARG A 310 10.31 24.18 14.84
N GLU A 311 11.46 23.88 14.23
CA GLU A 311 12.25 22.70 14.56
C GLU A 311 12.80 22.75 15.98
N ASP A 312 13.21 23.92 16.48
CA ASP A 312 13.64 24.09 17.88
C ASP A 312 12.50 23.77 18.86
N ILE A 313 11.28 24.25 18.59
CA ILE A 313 10.07 23.91 19.36
C ILE A 313 9.81 22.40 19.32
N ILE A 314 9.84 21.80 18.13
CA ILE A 314 9.60 20.36 17.93
C ILE A 314 10.63 19.53 18.72
N LEU A 315 11.92 19.88 18.64
CA LEU A 315 12.98 19.21 19.36
C LEU A 315 12.77 19.32 20.88
N GLY A 316 12.40 20.50 21.38
CA GLY A 316 12.05 20.69 22.79
C GLY A 316 10.92 19.77 23.25
N MET A 317 9.85 19.64 22.46
CA MET A 317 8.71 18.77 22.78
C MET A 317 9.10 17.28 22.74
N VAL A 318 9.89 16.86 21.75
CA VAL A 318 10.36 15.47 21.65
C VAL A 318 11.24 15.11 22.84
N VAL A 319 12.20 15.97 23.22
CA VAL A 319 13.07 15.74 24.38
C VAL A 319 12.26 15.67 25.66
N ALA A 320 11.33 16.61 25.88
CA ALA A 320 10.45 16.59 27.05
C ALA A 320 9.65 15.28 27.15
N SER A 321 9.11 14.75 26.04
CA SER A 321 8.37 13.49 26.07
C SER A 321 9.20 12.27 26.51
N LEU A 322 10.52 12.28 26.24
CA LEU A 322 11.42 11.21 26.66
C LEU A 322 11.70 11.24 28.17
N GLU A 323 11.69 12.42 28.79
CA GLU A 323 11.86 12.58 30.24
C GLU A 323 10.67 12.03 31.05
N TYR A 324 9.50 11.91 30.42
CA TYR A 324 8.27 11.41 31.04
C TYR A 324 7.91 9.97 30.59
N ASP A 325 8.90 9.14 30.24
CA ASP A 325 8.71 7.76 29.75
C ASP A 325 7.73 7.68 28.55
N GLY A 326 7.75 8.67 27.66
CA GLY A 326 6.84 8.77 26.51
C GLY A 326 5.41 9.21 26.87
N LYS A 327 5.16 9.61 28.12
CA LYS A 327 3.89 10.20 28.53
C LYS A 327 3.91 11.70 28.34
N CYS A 328 2.76 12.24 27.98
CA CYS A 328 2.62 13.68 27.88
C CYS A 328 2.40 14.29 29.26
N PRO A 329 3.15 15.33 29.63
CA PRO A 329 3.03 15.96 30.94
C PRO A 329 1.60 16.47 31.13
N GLN A 330 0.89 15.94 32.13
CA GLN A 330 -0.43 16.45 32.45
C GLN A 330 -0.24 17.68 33.35
N ASN A 331 -0.61 18.85 32.83
CA ASN A 331 -0.70 20.07 33.64
C ASN A 331 -1.83 19.95 34.66
#